data_AF-A0A399Y0A6-F1
#
_entry.id   AF-A0A399Y0A6-F1
#
_cell.length_a   1.000
_cell.length_b   1.000
_cell.length_c   1.000
_cell.angle_alpha   90.00
_cell.angle_beta   90.00
_cell.angle_gamma   90.00
#
_symmetry.space_group_name_H-M   'P 1'
#
loop_
_entity.id
_entity.type
_entity.pdbx_description
1 polymer ?
#
loop_
_entity_poly.entity_id
_entity_poly.type
_entity_poly.pdbx_seq_one_letter_code
_entity_poly.pdbx_strand_id
1 'polypeptide(L)'
;MGQPPPVTYQPPTQPAKSSTGKTCGIIAAIVGGLVILGIVAVVLVGKVIVDTVTAPADQVNAYLADMKSGNATAAYERTCRSFKSKYSYSEFARTLDAAEEAQGKVTSYNVFSSNVTGNTATVSYTLVREKASDTFTVLLEKEGEDWKLCSFSG
;
A
#
# COMPACT_ATOMS: atom_id res chain seq x y z
N MET A 1 85.36 -53.14 -9.53
CA MET A 1 84.79 -52.02 -8.76
C MET A 1 84.35 -50.98 -9.80
N GLY A 2 83.17 -51.01 -10.41
CA GLY A 2 81.82 -50.84 -9.84
C GLY A 2 81.28 -49.51 -10.40
N GLN A 3 80.68 -49.53 -11.60
CA GLN A 3 80.18 -48.33 -12.30
C GLN A 3 78.85 -47.89 -11.66
N PRO A 4 78.65 -46.59 -11.31
CA PRO A 4 77.41 -46.15 -10.67
C PRO A 4 76.24 -46.18 -11.67
N PRO A 5 75.01 -46.49 -11.22
CA PRO A 5 73.85 -46.60 -12.08
C PRO A 5 73.42 -45.23 -12.66
N PRO A 6 72.82 -45.21 -13.87
CA PRO A 6 72.35 -43.99 -14.50
C PRO A 6 71.13 -43.41 -13.77
N VAL A 7 71.15 -42.09 -13.54
CA VAL A 7 70.09 -41.35 -12.85
C VAL A 7 69.02 -40.95 -13.88
N THR A 8 67.80 -41.46 -13.73
CA THR A 8 66.65 -41.01 -14.51
C THR A 8 66.00 -39.82 -13.82
N TYR A 9 65.94 -38.67 -14.50
CA TYR A 9 65.21 -37.50 -14.02
C TYR A 9 63.70 -37.72 -14.17
N GLN A 10 62.96 -37.82 -13.06
CA GLN A 10 61.52 -37.63 -13.07
C GLN A 10 61.21 -36.13 -12.95
N PRO A 11 60.40 -35.55 -13.86
CA PRO A 11 59.96 -34.18 -13.70
C PRO A 11 59.06 -34.04 -12.46
N PRO A 12 59.09 -32.89 -11.77
CA PRO A 12 58.28 -32.68 -10.57
C PRO A 12 56.80 -32.78 -10.92
N THR A 13 56.07 -33.59 -10.15
CA THR A 13 54.61 -33.66 -10.19
C THR A 13 54.05 -32.30 -9.79
N GLN A 14 53.39 -31.61 -10.74
CA GLN A 14 52.67 -30.37 -10.42
C GLN A 14 51.51 -30.70 -9.46
N PRO A 15 51.32 -29.91 -8.38
CA PRO A 15 50.17 -30.11 -7.51
C PRO A 15 48.88 -29.88 -8.31
N ALA A 16 47.99 -30.88 -8.28
CA ALA A 16 46.68 -30.78 -8.89
C ALA A 16 45.93 -29.60 -8.25
N LYS A 17 45.71 -28.56 -9.04
CA LYS A 17 44.98 -27.35 -8.65
C LYS A 17 43.54 -27.75 -8.32
N SER A 18 43.21 -27.84 -7.02
CA SER A 18 41.84 -28.11 -6.58
C SER A 18 40.95 -26.92 -6.96
N SER A 19 39.97 -27.18 -7.84
CA SER A 19 39.02 -26.18 -8.33
C SER A 19 37.93 -25.81 -7.31
N THR A 20 38.05 -26.33 -6.08
CA THR A 20 37.08 -26.23 -4.98
C THR A 20 36.67 -24.79 -4.63
N GLY A 21 37.55 -23.80 -4.79
CA GLY A 21 37.24 -22.40 -4.48
C GLY A 21 36.22 -21.75 -5.44
N LYS A 22 36.18 -22.18 -6.71
CA LYS A 22 35.30 -21.58 -7.73
C LYS A 22 33.86 -22.09 -7.61
N THR A 23 33.68 -23.37 -7.26
CA THR A 23 32.37 -23.98 -7.11
C THR A 23 31.67 -23.48 -5.83
N CYS A 24 32.39 -23.28 -4.72
CA CYS A 24 31.82 -22.67 -3.52
C CYS A 24 31.39 -21.21 -3.73
N GLY A 25 32.16 -20.43 -4.52
CA GLY A 25 31.79 -19.05 -4.86
C GLY A 25 30.51 -18.95 -5.70
N ILE A 26 30.34 -19.85 -6.68
CA ILE A 26 29.14 -19.89 -7.52
C ILE A 26 27.90 -20.32 -6.72
N ILE A 27 28.02 -21.35 -5.88
CA ILE A 27 26.90 -21.80 -5.04
C ILE A 27 26.51 -20.71 -4.03
N ALA A 28 27.49 -20.05 -3.40
CA ALA A 28 27.22 -18.92 -2.49
C ALA A 28 26.55 -17.74 -3.21
N ALA A 29 26.94 -17.44 -4.45
CA ALA A 29 26.33 -16.39 -5.26
C ALA A 29 24.88 -16.74 -5.67
N ILE A 30 24.58 -18.00 -5.99
CA ILE A 30 23.22 -18.46 -6.32
C ILE A 30 22.32 -18.40 -5.09
N VAL A 31 22.79 -18.91 -3.95
CA VAL A 31 22.04 -18.87 -2.69
C VAL A 31 21.83 -17.43 -2.23
N GLY A 32 22.86 -16.58 -2.28
CA GLY A 32 22.75 -15.16 -1.96
C GLY A 32 21.80 -14.41 -2.90
N GLY A 33 21.86 -14.68 -4.20
CA GLY A 33 20.96 -14.11 -5.20
C GLY A 33 19.49 -14.51 -4.97
N LEU A 34 19.23 -15.78 -4.67
CA LEU A 34 17.88 -16.27 -4.33
C LEU A 34 17.34 -15.65 -3.05
N VAL A 35 18.18 -15.46 -2.02
CA VAL A 35 17.77 -14.79 -0.77
C VAL A 35 17.42 -13.32 -1.02
N ILE A 36 18.25 -12.59 -1.77
CA ILE A 36 17.97 -11.18 -2.10
C ILE A 36 16.69 -11.06 -2.94
N LEU A 37 16.52 -11.90 -3.97
CA LEU A 37 15.29 -11.94 -4.76
C LEU A 37 14.06 -12.27 -3.92
N GLY A 38 14.19 -13.21 -2.98
CA GLY A 38 13.13 -13.56 -2.03
C GLY A 38 12.74 -12.39 -1.12
N ILE A 39 13.71 -11.67 -0.55
CA ILE A 39 13.47 -10.50 0.29
C ILE A 39 12.78 -9.39 -0.52
N VAL A 40 13.27 -9.12 -1.75
CA VAL A 40 12.67 -8.11 -2.64
C VAL A 40 11.23 -8.49 -2.98
N ALA A 41 10.95 -9.76 -3.31
CA ALA A 41 9.60 -10.23 -3.58
C ALA A 41 8.67 -10.07 -2.36
N VAL A 42 9.14 -10.42 -1.16
CA VAL A 42 8.37 -10.25 0.09
C VAL A 42 8.07 -8.77 0.37
N VAL A 43 9.04 -7.88 0.15
CA VAL A 43 8.85 -6.43 0.35
C VAL A 43 7.86 -5.85 -0.67
N LEU A 44 7.95 -6.25 -1.93
CA LEU A 44 7.03 -5.77 -2.99
C LEU A 44 5.61 -6.29 -2.76
N VAL A 45 5.45 -7.58 -2.48
CA VAL A 45 4.13 -8.17 -2.17
C VAL A 45 3.57 -7.56 -0.89
N GLY A 46 4.40 -7.36 0.14
CA GLY A 46 4.01 -6.71 1.39
C GLY A 46 3.52 -5.27 1.18
N LYS A 47 4.22 -4.48 0.36
CA LYS A 47 3.78 -3.12 0.00
C LYS A 47 2.42 -3.13 -0.70
N VAL A 48 2.26 -3.97 -1.73
CA VAL A 48 1.01 -4.05 -2.50
C VAL A 48 -0.17 -4.43 -1.60
N ILE A 49 0.02 -5.34 -0.64
CA ILE A 49 -1.03 -5.74 0.30
C ILE A 49 -1.37 -4.59 1.26
N VAL A 50 -0.37 -3.90 1.81
CA VAL A 50 -0.58 -2.77 2.72
C VAL A 50 -1.31 -1.62 2.00
N ASP A 51 -0.82 -1.21 0.84
CA ASP A 51 -1.40 -0.11 0.06
C ASP A 51 -2.85 -0.43 -0.37
N THR A 52 -3.14 -1.69 -0.69
CA THR A 52 -4.51 -2.12 -1.05
C THR A 52 -5.48 -2.03 0.13
N VAL A 53 -5.01 -2.29 1.35
CA VAL A 53 -5.86 -2.29 2.56
C VAL A 53 -6.02 -0.88 3.16
N THR A 54 -5.01 -0.01 3.02
CA THR A 54 -5.06 1.36 3.54
C THR A 54 -5.69 2.37 2.57
N ALA A 55 -5.62 2.14 1.25
CA ALA A 55 -6.12 3.08 0.25
C ALA A 55 -7.57 3.55 0.46
N PRO A 56 -8.54 2.69 0.88
CA PRO A 56 -9.90 3.17 1.18
C PRO A 56 -9.94 4.16 2.35
N ALA A 57 -9.19 3.89 3.42
CA ALA A 57 -9.09 4.79 4.56
C ALA A 57 -8.42 6.12 4.18
N ASP A 58 -7.40 6.08 3.32
CA ASP A 58 -6.73 7.27 2.80
C ASP A 58 -7.69 8.14 1.97
N GLN A 59 -8.55 7.53 1.15
CA GLN A 59 -9.57 8.28 0.40
C GLN A 59 -10.60 8.94 1.31
N VAL A 60 -11.02 8.26 2.39
CA VAL A 60 -11.93 8.85 3.38
C VAL A 60 -11.24 9.98 4.15
N ASN A 61 -9.98 9.81 4.55
CA ASN A 61 -9.19 10.87 5.18
C ASN A 61 -9.09 12.11 4.27
N ALA A 62 -8.85 11.90 2.98
CA ALA A 62 -8.74 13.00 2.02
C ALA A 62 -10.10 13.70 1.80
N TYR A 63 -11.20 12.94 1.74
CA TYR A 63 -12.56 13.50 1.73
C TYR A 63 -12.87 14.35 2.98
N LEU A 64 -12.49 13.86 4.17
CA LEU A 64 -12.67 14.57 5.43
C LEU A 64 -11.80 15.83 5.52
N ALA A 65 -10.59 15.79 4.97
CA ALA A 65 -9.72 16.96 4.85
C ALA A 65 -10.31 18.03 3.93
N ASP A 66 -10.90 17.62 2.80
CA ASP A 66 -11.58 18.53 1.88
C ASP A 66 -12.81 19.17 2.55
N MET A 67 -13.62 18.40 3.30
CA MET A 67 -14.73 18.96 4.09
C MET A 67 -14.25 19.93 5.17
N LYS A 68 -13.17 19.61 5.88
CA LYS A 68 -12.60 20.49 6.91
C LYS A 68 -12.02 21.80 6.34
N SER A 69 -11.47 21.74 5.14
CA SER A 69 -10.94 22.93 4.44
C SER A 69 -12.01 23.73 3.68
N GLY A 70 -13.27 23.27 3.68
CA GLY A 70 -14.35 23.89 2.92
C GLY A 70 -14.29 23.64 1.41
N ASN A 71 -13.48 22.70 0.95
CA ASN A 71 -13.37 22.34 -0.46
C ASN A 71 -14.45 21.34 -0.87
N ALA A 72 -15.70 21.82 -0.94
CA ALA A 72 -16.86 21.01 -1.31
C ALA A 72 -16.72 20.39 -2.71
N THR A 73 -16.05 21.07 -3.65
CA THR A 73 -15.82 20.55 -5.00
C THR A 73 -14.94 19.30 -4.97
N ALA A 74 -13.77 19.37 -4.32
CA ALA A 74 -12.88 18.20 -4.21
C ALA A 74 -13.52 17.05 -3.42
N ALA A 75 -14.25 17.36 -2.34
CA ALA A 75 -15.00 16.36 -1.58
C ALA A 75 -16.04 15.64 -2.47
N TYR A 76 -16.79 16.38 -3.29
CA TYR A 76 -17.75 15.80 -4.23
C TYR A 76 -17.07 14.97 -5.32
N GLU A 77 -15.91 15.38 -5.83
CA GLU A 77 -15.16 14.64 -6.86
C GLU A 77 -14.68 13.26 -6.39
N ARG A 78 -14.46 13.08 -5.08
CA ARG A 78 -14.12 11.79 -4.45
C ARG A 78 -15.30 10.83 -4.35
N THR A 79 -16.52 11.29 -4.56
CA THR A 79 -17.70 10.42 -4.60
C THR A 79 -17.77 9.64 -5.90
N CYS A 80 -18.39 8.47 -5.85
CA CYS A 80 -18.48 7.57 -6.99
C CYS A 80 -19.58 8.00 -7.97
N ARG A 81 -19.58 7.42 -9.17
CA ARG A 81 -20.52 7.78 -10.22
C ARG A 81 -21.97 7.54 -9.81
N SER A 82 -22.25 6.47 -9.06
CA SER A 82 -23.61 6.16 -8.61
C SER A 82 -24.14 7.22 -7.63
N PHE A 83 -23.29 7.72 -6.73
CA PHE A 83 -23.62 8.86 -5.86
C PHE A 83 -23.91 10.12 -6.69
N LYS A 84 -23.03 10.46 -7.62
CA LYS A 84 -23.17 11.64 -8.51
C LYS A 84 -24.40 11.56 -9.42
N SER A 85 -24.86 10.35 -9.75
CA SER A 85 -26.09 10.15 -10.52
C SER A 85 -27.36 10.42 -9.72
N LYS A 86 -27.28 10.35 -8.39
CA LYS A 86 -28.41 10.57 -7.46
C LYS A 86 -28.42 11.97 -6.87
N TYR A 87 -27.24 12.52 -6.60
CA TYR A 87 -27.07 13.81 -5.95
C TYR A 87 -26.21 14.71 -6.81
N SER A 88 -26.77 15.82 -7.26
CA SER A 88 -26.03 16.88 -7.94
C SER A 88 -25.03 17.55 -6.99
N TYR A 89 -24.00 18.19 -7.55
CA TYR A 89 -23.07 19.01 -6.77
C TYR A 89 -23.81 20.07 -5.93
N SER A 90 -24.83 20.72 -6.49
CA SER A 90 -25.62 21.73 -5.78
C SER A 90 -26.38 21.18 -4.58
N GLU A 91 -26.92 19.97 -4.67
CA GLU A 91 -27.60 19.32 -3.54
C GLU A 91 -26.60 18.94 -2.46
N PHE A 92 -25.46 18.36 -2.86
CA PHE A 92 -24.36 18.04 -1.95
C PHE A 92 -23.86 19.28 -1.19
N ALA A 93 -23.58 20.38 -1.92
CA ALA A 93 -23.14 21.64 -1.32
C ALA A 93 -24.19 22.20 -0.35
N ARG A 94 -25.47 22.20 -0.73
CA ARG A 94 -26.56 22.62 0.18
C ARG A 94 -26.64 21.77 1.45
N THR A 95 -26.42 20.46 1.36
CA THR A 95 -26.39 19.59 2.55
C THR A 95 -25.21 19.91 3.45
N LEU A 96 -24.04 20.22 2.88
CA LEU A 96 -22.88 20.66 3.66
C LEU A 96 -23.14 22.01 4.34
N ASP A 97 -23.66 22.99 3.60
CA ASP A 97 -23.99 24.32 4.13
C ASP A 97 -25.02 24.22 5.26
N ALA A 98 -26.10 23.45 5.07
CA ALA A 98 -27.11 23.23 6.10
C ALA A 98 -26.53 22.55 7.35
N ALA A 99 -25.62 21.58 7.18
CA ALA A 99 -24.92 20.95 8.29
C ALA A 99 -24.00 21.93 9.02
N GLU A 100 -23.30 22.82 8.29
CA GLU A 100 -22.44 23.84 8.87
C GLU A 100 -23.25 24.91 9.63
N GLU A 101 -24.39 25.34 9.10
CA GLU A 101 -25.30 26.26 9.80
C GLU A 101 -25.83 25.64 11.11
N ALA A 102 -26.30 24.39 11.02
CA ALA A 102 -26.88 23.67 12.15
C ALA A 102 -25.84 23.30 13.23
N GLN A 103 -24.73 22.69 12.82
CA GLN A 103 -23.76 22.02 13.70
C GLN A 103 -22.40 22.72 13.77
N GLY A 104 -22.18 23.76 12.96
CA GLY A 104 -20.91 24.46 12.85
C GLY A 104 -19.91 23.76 11.92
N LYS A 105 -18.73 24.38 11.81
CA LYS A 105 -17.64 23.89 10.95
C LYS A 105 -17.08 22.56 11.45
N VAL A 106 -16.53 21.77 10.54
CA VAL A 106 -15.74 20.59 10.91
C VAL A 106 -14.45 21.04 11.60
N THR A 107 -14.23 20.59 12.83
CA THR A 107 -13.04 20.92 13.62
C THR A 107 -12.03 19.78 13.62
N SER A 108 -12.51 18.53 13.67
CA SER A 108 -11.67 17.33 13.67
C SER A 108 -12.40 16.13 13.09
N TYR A 109 -11.65 15.09 12.76
CA TYR A 109 -12.18 13.80 12.34
C TYR A 109 -11.23 12.68 12.76
N ASN A 110 -11.76 11.47 12.89
CA ASN A 110 -10.99 10.28 13.23
C ASN A 110 -11.50 9.08 12.45
N VAL A 111 -10.69 8.54 11.53
CA VAL A 111 -10.97 7.28 10.85
C VAL A 111 -10.44 6.14 11.73
N PHE A 112 -11.32 5.24 12.17
CA PHE A 112 -10.97 4.22 13.16
C PHE A 112 -11.22 2.78 12.71
N SER A 113 -11.92 2.58 11.58
CA SER A 113 -12.16 1.25 11.02
C SER A 113 -12.12 1.29 9.51
N SER A 114 -11.48 0.28 8.91
CA SER A 114 -11.46 0.04 7.47
C SER A 114 -11.53 -1.46 7.23
N ASN A 115 -12.55 -1.91 6.50
CA ASN A 115 -12.71 -3.30 6.11
C ASN A 115 -12.86 -3.39 4.59
N VAL A 116 -11.88 -4.02 3.94
CA VAL A 116 -11.85 -4.17 2.48
C VAL A 116 -12.32 -5.58 2.10
N THR A 117 -13.20 -5.67 1.12
CA THR A 117 -13.73 -6.95 0.60
C THR A 117 -13.80 -6.89 -0.92
N GLY A 118 -12.75 -7.40 -1.57
CA GLY A 118 -12.64 -7.35 -3.02
C GLY A 118 -12.59 -5.90 -3.54
N ASN A 119 -13.61 -5.51 -4.30
CA ASN A 119 -13.73 -4.17 -4.89
C ASN A 119 -14.62 -3.22 -4.07
N THR A 120 -15.01 -3.61 -2.86
CA THR A 120 -15.75 -2.75 -1.94
C THR A 120 -14.99 -2.59 -0.63
N ALA A 121 -15.22 -1.48 0.05
CA ALA A 121 -14.66 -1.25 1.38
C ALA A 121 -15.67 -0.49 2.25
N THR A 122 -15.69 -0.81 3.54
CA THR A 122 -16.49 -0.11 4.53
C THR A 122 -15.54 0.58 5.50
N VAL A 123 -15.67 1.90 5.63
CA VAL A 123 -14.81 2.71 6.50
C VAL A 123 -15.69 3.45 7.50
N SER A 124 -15.35 3.35 8.78
CA SER A 124 -16.05 4.08 9.84
C SER A 124 -15.17 5.18 10.42
N TYR A 125 -15.79 6.34 10.63
CA TYR A 125 -15.11 7.53 11.13
C TYR A 125 -16.02 8.35 12.05
N THR A 126 -15.40 9.08 12.96
CA THR A 126 -16.08 10.12 13.75
C THR A 126 -15.80 11.48 13.12
N LEU A 127 -16.83 12.29 12.96
CA LEU A 127 -16.74 13.67 12.48
C LEU A 127 -17.11 14.61 13.62
N VAL A 128 -16.18 15.49 14.00
CA VAL A 128 -16.38 16.48 15.05
C VAL A 128 -16.58 17.84 14.41
N ARG A 129 -17.71 18.46 14.75
CA ARG A 129 -18.06 19.85 14.41
C ARG A 129 -18.07 20.68 15.69
N GLU A 130 -18.26 22.00 15.55
CA GLU A 130 -18.26 22.91 16.70
C GLU A 130 -19.36 22.59 17.73
N LYS A 131 -20.53 22.13 17.27
CA LYS A 131 -21.71 21.89 18.12
C LYS A 131 -22.10 20.41 18.25
N ALA A 132 -21.49 19.52 17.48
CA ALA A 132 -21.88 18.11 17.41
C ALA A 132 -20.69 17.18 17.10
N SER A 133 -20.83 15.91 17.47
CA SER A 133 -19.89 14.85 17.13
C SER A 133 -20.68 13.60 16.76
N ASP A 134 -20.55 13.17 15.52
CA ASP A 134 -21.34 12.07 14.95
C ASP A 134 -20.41 10.99 14.38
N THR A 135 -20.86 9.74 14.37
CA THR A 135 -20.13 8.61 13.79
C THR A 135 -20.81 8.19 12.50
N PHE A 136 -20.02 8.05 11.45
CA PHE A 136 -20.48 7.66 10.14
C PHE A 136 -19.76 6.41 9.67
N THR A 137 -20.44 5.67 8.82
CA THR A 137 -19.89 4.59 8.02
C THR A 137 -20.10 4.91 6.55
N VAL A 138 -19.05 4.78 5.76
CA VAL A 138 -19.09 5.00 4.32
C VAL A 138 -18.73 3.72 3.59
N LEU A 139 -19.54 3.38 2.60
CA LEU A 139 -19.23 2.36 1.62
C LEU A 139 -18.44 3.00 0.48
N LEU A 140 -17.27 2.45 0.19
CA LEU A 140 -16.47 2.75 -0.98
C LEU A 140 -16.55 1.61 -1.98
N GLU A 141 -16.51 1.98 -3.25
CA GLU A 141 -16.39 1.05 -4.37
C GLU A 141 -15.17 1.41 -5.20
N LYS A 142 -14.52 0.41 -5.76
CA LYS A 142 -13.38 0.59 -6.65
C LYS A 142 -13.86 0.87 -8.07
N GLU A 143 -13.65 2.09 -8.54
CA GLU A 143 -13.90 2.52 -9.92
C GLU A 143 -12.57 2.58 -10.68
N GLY A 144 -12.26 1.52 -11.44
CA GLY A 144 -10.95 1.38 -12.08
C GLY A 144 -9.86 1.09 -11.04
N GLU A 145 -8.90 1.99 -10.90
CA GLU A 145 -7.85 1.90 -9.87
C GLU A 145 -8.16 2.74 -8.62
N ASP A 146 -9.18 3.60 -8.68
CA ASP A 146 -9.51 4.55 -7.63
C ASP A 146 -10.61 4.03 -6.71
N TRP A 147 -10.47 4.27 -5.41
CA TRP A 147 -11.54 4.09 -4.44
C TRP A 147 -12.42 5.33 -4.38
N LYS A 148 -13.74 5.15 -4.47
CA LYS A 148 -14.71 6.25 -4.49
C LYS A 148 -15.80 6.03 -3.46
N LEU A 149 -16.23 7.11 -2.79
CA LEU A 149 -17.25 7.06 -1.75
C LEU A 149 -18.65 7.00 -2.38
N CYS A 150 -19.43 5.96 -2.08
CA CYS A 150 -20.70 5.70 -2.76
C CYS A 150 -21.95 5.87 -1.90
N SER A 151 -21.87 5.49 -0.63
CA SER A 151 -23.02 5.56 0.28
C SER A 151 -22.55 5.90 1.68
N PHE A 152 -23.26 6.82 2.31
CA PHE A 152 -23.00 7.27 3.67
C PHE A 152 -24.14 6.82 4.56
N SER A 153 -23.82 6.29 5.74
CA SER A 153 -24.78 5.95 6.80
C SER A 153 -24.23 6.43 8.15
N GLY A 154 -25.11 6.83 9.06
CA GLY A 154 -24.76 7.36 10.38
C GLY A 154 -26.01 7.76 11.14
#